data_AF-A0A4S8M2K8-F1
#
_entry.id   AF-A0A4S8M2K8-F1
#
_cell.length_a   1.000
_cell.length_b   1.000
_cell.length_c   1.000
_cell.angle_alpha   90.00
_cell.angle_beta   90.00
_cell.angle_gamma   90.00
#
_symmetry.space_group_name_H-M   'P 1'
#
loop_
_entity.id
_entity.type
_entity.pdbx_description
1 polymer ?
#
loop_
_entity_poly.entity_id
_entity_poly.type
_entity_poly.pdbx_seq_one_letter_code
_entity_poly.pdbx_strand_id
1 'polypeptide(L)'
;PIILLNTKKAAEDLLEHRGSKYSDRPRLIASEYMTGNSVITMLSIGDRWRRMRRASEHALGVKISSNYHRIQTNESTLATHGLFMEPDKWNEQLQR
;
A
#
# COMPACT_ATOMS: atom_id res chain seq x y z
N PRO A 1 -6.48 13.77 -20.17
CA PRO A 1 -7.68 14.24 -19.44
C PRO A 1 -7.75 13.52 -18.09
N ILE A 2 -8.10 14.21 -17.01
CA ILE A 2 -8.29 13.62 -15.67
C ILE A 2 -9.79 13.51 -15.43
N ILE A 3 -10.25 12.34 -14.97
CA ILE A 3 -11.66 12.08 -14.67
C ILE A 3 -11.79 11.86 -13.16
N LEU A 4 -12.68 12.60 -12.52
CA LEU A 4 -13.00 12.43 -11.09
C LEU A 4 -14.22 11.51 -10.94
N LEU A 5 -14.06 10.41 -10.20
CA LEU A 5 -15.16 9.51 -9.85
C LEU A 5 -15.77 9.98 -8.52
N ASN A 6 -17.00 10.51 -8.55
CA ASN A 6 -17.65 11.13 -7.39
C ASN A 6 -18.70 10.22 -6.71
N THR A 7 -18.88 8.98 -7.18
CA THR A 7 -19.81 8.03 -6.57
C THR A 7 -19.14 6.69 -6.34
N LYS A 8 -19.54 6.01 -5.25
CA LYS A 8 -19.11 4.63 -4.95
C LYS A 8 -19.38 3.69 -6.13
N LYS A 9 -20.59 3.76 -6.71
CA LYS A 9 -20.98 2.93 -7.86
C LYS A 9 -20.02 3.09 -9.04
N ALA A 10 -19.69 4.32 -9.43
CA ALA A 10 -18.75 4.55 -10.52
C ALA A 10 -17.33 4.01 -10.21
N ALA A 11 -16.87 4.16 -8.97
CA ALA A 11 -15.58 3.62 -8.53
C ALA A 11 -15.56 2.09 -8.58
N GLU A 12 -16.59 1.41 -8.07
CA GLU A 12 -16.71 -0.05 -8.11
C GLU A 12 -16.82 -0.57 -9.56
N ASP A 13 -17.66 0.06 -10.39
CA ASP A 13 -17.86 -0.36 -11.77
C ASP A 13 -16.58 -0.23 -12.61
N LEU A 14 -15.73 0.76 -12.32
CA LEU A 14 -14.53 1.04 -13.11
C LEU A 14 -13.27 0.38 -12.53
N LEU A 15 -13.04 0.47 -11.23
CA LEU A 15 -11.78 0.06 -10.60
C LEU A 15 -11.78 -1.40 -10.16
N GLU A 16 -12.94 -1.94 -9.76
CA GLU A 16 -13.08 -3.33 -9.33
C GLU A 16 -13.46 -4.22 -10.51
N HIS A 17 -14.66 -4.01 -11.06
CA HIS A 17 -15.21 -4.89 -12.11
C HIS A 17 -14.48 -4.75 -13.45
N ARG A 18 -13.95 -3.55 -13.74
CA ARG A 18 -13.24 -3.24 -14.99
C ARG A 18 -11.80 -2.78 -14.74
N GLY A 19 -11.23 -3.14 -13.58
CA GLY A 19 -9.92 -2.68 -13.16
C GLY A 19 -8.79 -3.00 -14.15
N SER A 20 -8.89 -4.10 -14.89
CA SER A 20 -7.92 -4.43 -15.95
C SER A 20 -7.83 -3.38 -17.07
N LYS A 21 -8.88 -2.57 -17.27
CA LYS A 21 -8.91 -1.49 -18.27
C LYS A 21 -8.53 -0.13 -17.71
N TYR A 22 -8.85 0.13 -16.44
CA TYR A 22 -8.81 1.49 -15.87
C TYR A 22 -7.84 1.65 -14.69
N SER A 23 -7.31 0.56 -14.13
CA SER A 23 -6.45 0.61 -12.94
C SER A 23 -4.95 0.60 -13.28
N ASP A 24 -4.57 0.86 -14.52
CA ASP A 24 -3.15 1.00 -14.85
C ASP A 24 -2.54 2.25 -14.20
N ARG A 25 -1.22 2.23 -14.00
CA ARG A 25 -0.50 3.30 -13.30
C ARG A 25 0.23 4.18 -14.32
N PRO A 26 0.11 5.52 -14.21
CA PRO A 26 0.93 6.43 -14.99
C PRO A 26 2.42 6.13 -14.79
N ARG A 27 3.23 6.38 -15.81
CA ARG A 27 4.68 6.16 -15.75
C ARG A 27 5.32 7.11 -14.73
N LEU A 28 5.88 6.56 -13.65
CA LEU A 28 6.51 7.32 -12.57
C LEU A 28 8.04 7.32 -12.69
N ILE A 29 8.56 8.13 -13.62
CA ILE A 29 9.97 8.14 -14.05
C ILE A 29 10.97 8.15 -12.88
N ALA A 30 10.78 9.02 -11.88
CA ALA A 30 11.67 9.10 -10.72
C ALA A 30 11.76 7.76 -9.96
N SER A 31 10.62 7.10 -9.74
CA SER A 31 10.56 5.79 -9.09
C SER A 31 11.24 4.71 -9.93
N GLU A 32 11.04 4.73 -11.25
CA GLU A 32 11.68 3.77 -12.16
C GLU A 32 13.21 3.83 -12.04
N TYR A 33 13.78 5.05 -12.06
CA TYR A 33 15.22 5.25 -11.97
C TYR A 33 15.78 4.96 -10.58
N MET A 34 15.13 5.44 -9.52
CA MET A 34 15.60 5.25 -8.15
C MET A 34 15.54 3.80 -7.69
N THR A 35 14.56 3.05 -8.17
CA THR A 35 14.24 1.71 -7.64
C THR A 35 14.51 0.60 -8.64
N GLY A 36 14.89 0.94 -9.88
CA GLY A 36 15.05 -0.03 -10.95
C GLY A 36 13.77 -0.82 -11.21
N ASN A 37 12.59 -0.17 -11.09
CA ASN A 37 11.28 -0.80 -11.21
C ASN A 37 10.97 -1.85 -10.12
N SER A 38 11.48 -1.67 -8.90
CA SER A 38 11.31 -2.64 -7.79
C SER A 38 10.19 -2.28 -6.80
N VAL A 39 9.52 -1.14 -6.99
CA VAL A 39 8.36 -0.75 -6.17
C VAL A 39 7.07 -1.21 -6.84
N ILE A 40 6.52 -2.34 -6.35
CA ILE A 40 5.33 -2.98 -6.93
C ILE A 40 4.11 -2.06 -7.03
N THR A 41 3.95 -1.13 -6.08
CA THR A 41 2.81 -0.20 -6.03
C THR A 41 2.86 0.88 -7.10
N MET A 42 4.04 1.13 -7.67
CA MET A 42 4.29 2.15 -8.69
C MET A 42 4.50 1.55 -10.09
N LEU A 43 4.51 0.21 -10.21
CA LEU A 43 4.64 -0.48 -11.48
C LEU A 43 3.34 -0.45 -12.28
N SER A 44 3.45 -0.28 -13.59
CA SER A 44 2.35 -0.52 -14.52
C SER A 44 1.92 -1.99 -14.49
N ILE A 45 0.65 -2.23 -14.80
CA ILE A 45 0.11 -3.59 -14.80
C ILE A 45 0.70 -4.34 -15.99
N GLY A 46 1.46 -5.40 -15.69
CA GLY A 46 2.10 -6.23 -16.69
C GLY A 46 2.75 -7.47 -16.08
N ASP A 47 3.55 -8.19 -16.85
CA ASP A 47 4.15 -9.46 -16.39
C ASP A 47 5.07 -9.30 -15.18
N ARG A 48 5.83 -8.19 -15.12
CA ARG A 48 6.69 -7.88 -13.98
C ARG A 48 5.85 -7.67 -12.71
N TRP A 49 4.82 -6.85 -12.78
CA TRP A 49 3.88 -6.64 -11.68
C TRP A 49 3.24 -7.97 -11.24
N ARG A 50 2.76 -8.80 -12.18
CA ARG A 50 2.17 -10.12 -11.88
C ARG A 50 3.14 -11.05 -11.15
N ARG A 51 4.42 -11.07 -11.55
CA ARG A 51 5.45 -11.86 -10.85
C ARG A 51 5.72 -11.33 -9.45
N MET A 52 5.89 -10.02 -9.29
CA MET A 52 6.13 -9.40 -7.99
C MET A 52 4.93 -9.55 -7.05
N ARG A 53 3.70 -9.46 -7.55
CA ARG A 53 2.48 -9.66 -6.75
C ARG A 53 2.39 -11.08 -6.20
N ARG A 54 2.75 -12.08 -7.01
CA ARG A 54 2.83 -13.48 -6.59
C ARG A 54 3.94 -13.71 -5.56
N ALA A 55 5.11 -13.10 -5.73
CA ALA A 55 6.17 -13.18 -4.74
C ALA A 55 5.76 -12.52 -3.41
N SER A 56 5.13 -11.34 -3.47
CA SER A 56 4.68 -10.58 -2.28
C SER A 56 3.66 -11.36 -1.46
N GLU A 57 2.86 -12.23 -2.07
CA GLU A 57 1.91 -13.11 -1.39
C GLU A 57 2.58 -14.02 -0.35
N HIS A 58 3.87 -14.35 -0.50
CA HIS A 58 4.59 -15.20 0.45
C HIS A 58 4.86 -14.50 1.79
N ALA A 59 4.94 -13.16 1.79
CA ALA A 59 5.16 -12.37 2.99
C ALA A 59 3.87 -11.67 3.46
N LEU A 60 3.07 -11.16 2.54
CA LEU A 60 1.91 -10.30 2.82
C LEU A 60 0.56 -10.98 2.52
N GLY A 61 0.59 -12.26 2.17
CA GLY A 61 -0.63 -13.02 1.88
C GLY A 61 -1.45 -13.30 3.15
N VAL A 62 -2.74 -13.50 2.96
CA VAL A 62 -3.74 -13.64 4.06
C VAL A 62 -3.31 -14.65 5.12
N LYS A 63 -2.69 -15.76 4.72
CA LYS A 63 -2.23 -16.83 5.63
C LYS A 63 -1.05 -16.43 6.51
N ILE A 64 -0.20 -15.51 6.05
CA ILE A 64 1.02 -15.10 6.74
C ILE A 64 0.79 -13.81 7.53
N SER A 65 -0.13 -12.95 7.07
CA SER A 65 -0.38 -11.64 7.67
C SER A 65 -0.73 -11.70 9.16
N SER A 66 -1.42 -12.74 9.62
CA SER A 66 -1.74 -12.92 11.05
C SER A 66 -0.51 -13.15 11.93
N ASN A 67 0.61 -13.64 11.38
CA ASN A 67 1.85 -13.84 12.13
C ASN A 67 2.45 -12.51 12.63
N TYR A 68 2.15 -11.39 11.97
CA TYR A 68 2.62 -10.07 12.38
C TYR A 68 1.83 -9.49 13.55
N HIS A 69 0.68 -10.06 13.91
CA HIS A 69 -0.23 -9.50 14.91
C HIS A 69 0.47 -9.25 16.26
N ARG A 70 1.29 -10.19 16.73
CA ARG A 70 2.02 -10.04 18.00
C ARG A 70 2.94 -8.81 17.99
N ILE A 71 3.71 -8.63 16.91
CA ILE A 71 4.63 -7.49 16.80
C ILE A 71 3.84 -6.20 16.67
N GLN A 72 2.82 -6.16 15.80
CA GLN A 72 1.96 -5.00 15.62
C GLN A 72 1.29 -4.55 16.93
N THR A 73 0.82 -5.49 17.75
CA THR A 73 0.20 -5.20 19.05
C THR A 73 1.22 -4.62 20.04
N ASN A 74 2.43 -5.15 20.07
CA ASN A 74 3.50 -4.62 20.93
C ASN A 74 3.85 -3.18 20.52
N GLU A 75 4.12 -2.92 19.23
CA GLU A 75 4.43 -1.58 18.73
C GLU A 75 3.26 -0.61 18.95
N SER A 76 2.02 -1.07 18.77
CA SER A 76 0.83 -0.25 19.04
C SER A 76 0.72 0.16 20.51
N THR A 77 1.12 -0.72 21.43
CA THR A 77 1.13 -0.42 22.87
C THR A 77 2.18 0.64 23.19
N LEU A 78 3.38 0.51 22.62
CA LEU A 78 4.45 1.49 22.78
C LEU A 78 4.08 2.86 22.19
N ALA A 79 3.54 2.88 20.97
CA ALA A 79 3.08 4.09 20.31
C ALA A 79 1.98 4.78 21.13
N THR A 80 0.99 4.03 21.62
CA THR A 80 -0.10 4.59 22.44
C THR A 80 0.41 5.16 23.76
N HIS A 81 1.35 4.47 24.42
CA HIS A 81 1.99 4.99 25.63
C HIS A 81 2.78 6.27 25.35
N GLY A 82 3.55 6.33 24.26
CA GLY A 82 4.28 7.52 23.83
C GLY A 82 3.33 8.70 23.56
N LEU A 83 2.23 8.45 22.85
CA LEU A 83 1.18 9.45 22.59
C LEU A 83 0.54 9.99 23.88
N PHE A 84 0.37 9.14 24.89
CA PHE A 84 -0.19 9.56 26.18
C PHE A 84 0.79 10.41 27.00
N MET A 85 2.07 10.05 27.00
CA MET A 85 3.10 10.73 27.81
C MET A 85 3.56 12.06 27.20
N GLU A 86 3.68 12.13 25.87
CA GLU A 86 4.15 13.31 25.14
C GLU A 86 3.24 13.62 23.94
N PRO A 87 1.98 14.04 24.16
CA PRO A 87 1.00 14.24 23.10
C PRO A 87 1.42 15.30 22.08
N ASP A 88 2.15 16.33 22.50
CA ASP A 88 2.66 17.37 21.60
C ASP A 88 3.70 16.83 20.59
N LYS A 89 4.33 15.69 20.90
CA LYS A 89 5.31 15.02 20.04
C LYS A 89 4.73 13.80 19.31
N TRP A 90 3.42 13.75 19.11
CA TRP A 90 2.74 12.60 18.53
C TRP A 90 3.37 12.08 17.22
N ASN A 91 3.83 12.98 16.35
CA ASN A 91 4.42 12.60 15.06
C ASN A 91 5.74 11.82 15.25
N GLU A 92 6.56 12.19 16.24
CA GLU A 92 7.79 11.45 16.57
C GLU A 92 7.46 10.06 17.12
N GLN A 93 6.37 9.94 17.90
CA GLN A 93 5.93 8.66 18.45
C GLN A 93 5.40 7.69 17.38
N LEU A 94 4.87 8.21 16.26
CA LEU A 94 4.41 7.38 15.13
C LEU A 94 5.51 7.07 14.10
N GLN A 95 6.65 7.76 14.15
CA GLN A 95 7.77 7.58 13.22
C GLN A 95 8.86 6.62 13.73
N ARG A 96 8.76 6.17 14.99
CA ARG A 96 9.61 5.13 15.58
C ARG A 96 9.37 3.77 14.94
#